data_AF-A0A518H4U5-F1
#
_entry.id   AF-A0A518H4U5-F1
#
_cell.length_a   1.000
_cell.length_b   1.000
_cell.length_c   1.000
_cell.angle_alpha   90.00
_cell.angle_beta   90.00
_cell.angle_gamma   90.00
#
_symmetry.space_group_name_H-M   'P 1'
#
loop_
_entity.id
_entity.type
_entity.pdbx_description
1 polymer ?
#
loop_
_entity_poly.entity_id
_entity_poly.type
_entity_poly.pdbx_seq_one_letter_code
_entity_poly.pdbx_strand_id
1 'polypeptide(L)'
;MRIPHLRVSVRALMAMVAAVAIALVTFVEFRQGIPSRSVVRGIPARFERLEYGMPRAEALAILGLDRSWLRGGISAIRGMTFGKYHGYSESYSVRPDRIVTVDAKVDGKPARVQILQPTGGLHLRFDRDDPAEFSTMRTSDSDRITYASFYRDGRTLAELSRDRGSH
;
A
#
# COMPACT_ATOMS: atom_id res chain seq x y z
N MET A 1 33.02 35.66 28.84
CA MET A 1 32.72 34.32 28.28
C MET A 1 33.03 34.33 26.80
N ARG A 2 34.08 33.63 26.33
CA ARG A 2 34.38 33.50 24.90
C ARG A 2 33.57 32.33 24.34
N ILE A 3 32.71 32.60 23.36
CA ILE A 3 31.94 31.57 22.65
C ILE A 3 32.92 30.86 21.69
N PRO A 4 33.09 29.53 21.74
CA PRO A 4 33.95 28.83 20.80
C PRO A 4 33.38 28.94 19.38
N HIS A 5 34.20 29.42 18.44
CA HIS A 5 33.83 29.50 17.03
C HIS A 5 33.79 28.09 16.44
N LEU A 6 32.58 27.58 16.18
CA LEU A 6 32.37 26.31 15.50
C LEU A 6 32.86 26.42 14.04
N ARG A 7 34.00 25.80 13.71
CA ARG A 7 34.48 25.73 12.32
C ARG A 7 33.81 24.55 11.62
N VAL A 8 32.68 24.81 10.97
CA VAL A 8 32.02 23.82 10.12
C VAL A 8 32.69 23.85 8.76
N SER A 9 33.22 22.71 8.30
CA SER A 9 33.74 22.59 6.94
C SER A 9 32.61 22.65 5.93
N VAL A 10 32.90 23.13 4.71
CA VAL A 10 31.92 23.14 3.61
C VAL A 10 31.34 21.73 3.34
N ARG A 11 32.15 20.67 3.51
CA ARG A 11 31.69 19.28 3.39
C ARG A 11 30.66 18.90 4.46
N ALA A 12 30.90 19.28 5.71
CA ALA A 12 29.96 19.03 6.80
C ALA A 12 28.65 19.79 6.59
N LEU A 13 28.72 21.02 6.09
CA LEU A 13 27.52 21.79 5.72
C LEU A 13 26.74 21.12 4.59
N MET A 14 27.41 20.67 3.52
CA MET A 14 26.74 19.97 2.42
C MET A 14 26.09 18.65 2.86
N ALA A 15 26.78 17.86 3.69
CA ALA A 15 26.22 16.63 4.23
C ALA A 15 24.96 16.89 5.10
N MET A 16 24.99 17.95 5.91
CA MET A 16 23.84 18.36 6.72
C MET A 16 22.66 18.81 5.86
N VAL A 17 22.90 19.63 4.83
CA VAL A 17 21.86 20.06 3.88
C VAL A 17 21.25 18.85 3.16
N ALA A 18 22.08 17.90 2.70
CA ALA A 18 21.60 16.68 2.07
C ALA A 18 20.73 15.85 3.04
N ALA A 19 21.16 15.68 4.29
CA ALA A 19 20.39 14.95 5.30
C ALA A 19 19.05 15.63 5.60
N VAL A 20 19.02 16.97 5.74
CA VAL A 20 17.78 17.74 5.95
C VAL A 20 16.85 17.61 4.73
N ALA A 21 17.38 17.68 3.51
CA ALA A 21 16.58 17.52 2.30
C ALA A 21 15.94 16.12 2.22
N ILE A 22 16.71 15.07 2.51
CA ILE A 22 16.21 13.69 2.56
C ILE A 22 15.14 13.56 3.65
N ALA A 23 15.37 14.12 4.84
CA ALA A 23 14.41 14.08 5.94
C ALA A 23 13.11 14.82 5.59
N LEU A 24 13.19 15.97 4.92
CA LEU A 24 12.03 16.76 4.51
C LEU A 24 11.20 16.03 3.46
N VAL A 25 11.85 15.44 2.44
CA VAL A 25 11.17 14.63 1.41
C VAL A 25 10.46 13.45 2.07
N THR A 26 11.17 12.72 2.94
CA THR A 26 10.60 11.59 3.69
C THR A 26 9.41 12.02 4.56
N PHE A 27 9.50 13.19 5.20
CA PHE A 27 8.43 13.74 6.04
C PHE A 27 7.19 14.14 5.24
N VAL A 28 7.36 14.75 4.06
CA VAL A 28 6.26 15.12 3.16
C VAL A 28 5.57 13.86 2.62
N GLU A 29 6.34 12.87 2.16
CA GLU A 29 5.80 11.58 1.70
C GLU A 29 5.00 10.90 2.82
N PHE A 30 5.56 10.87 4.04
CA PHE A 30 4.88 10.31 5.21
C PHE A 30 3.58 11.05 5.57
N ARG A 31 3.59 12.39 5.54
CA ARG A 31 2.40 13.21 5.86
C ARG A 31 1.28 13.01 4.83
N GLN A 32 1.62 12.79 3.57
CA GLN A 32 0.65 12.48 2.51
C GLN A 32 0.17 11.03 2.56
N GLY A 33 0.78 10.20 3.41
CA GLY A 33 0.44 8.79 3.51
C GLY A 33 0.87 7.97 2.30
N ILE A 34 1.79 8.51 1.50
CA ILE A 34 2.31 7.88 0.31
C ILE A 34 3.66 7.28 0.70
N PRO A 35 3.88 5.98 0.44
CA PRO A 35 5.16 5.37 0.73
C PRO A 35 6.27 6.00 -0.09
N SER A 36 7.48 6.03 0.48
CA SER A 36 8.63 6.59 -0.24
C SER A 36 8.91 5.82 -1.53
N ARG A 37 9.38 6.53 -2.55
CA ARG A 37 9.64 5.95 -3.89
C ARG A 37 10.55 4.72 -3.84
N SER A 38 11.52 4.72 -2.94
CA SER A 38 12.45 3.60 -2.73
C SER A 38 11.71 2.33 -2.37
N VAL A 39 10.70 2.45 -1.51
CA VAL A 39 9.95 1.28 -1.07
C VAL A 39 8.96 0.83 -2.14
N VAL A 40 8.33 1.76 -2.87
CA VAL A 40 7.51 1.43 -4.06
C VAL A 40 8.32 0.65 -5.09
N ARG A 41 9.56 1.06 -5.37
CA ARG A 41 10.46 0.36 -6.30
C ARG A 41 10.81 -1.05 -5.86
N GLY A 42 10.85 -1.31 -4.54
CA GLY A 42 11.11 -2.63 -3.99
C GLY A 42 9.89 -3.54 -3.93
N ILE A 43 8.67 -3.07 -4.25
CA ILE A 43 7.46 -3.89 -4.18
C ILE A 43 7.56 -5.13 -5.09
N PRO A 44 7.94 -5.05 -6.38
CA PRO A 44 7.98 -6.22 -7.27
C PRO A 44 8.86 -7.36 -6.72
N ALA A 45 10.10 -7.05 -6.32
CA ALA A 45 11.02 -8.06 -5.78
C ALA A 45 10.51 -8.67 -4.45
N ARG A 46 9.75 -7.91 -3.67
CA ARG A 46 9.17 -8.42 -2.41
C ARG A 46 7.94 -9.27 -2.68
N PHE A 47 7.20 -8.96 -3.73
CA PHE A 47 6.02 -9.69 -4.18
C PHE A 47 6.36 -11.12 -4.59
N GLU A 48 7.53 -11.34 -5.21
CA GLU A 48 8.04 -12.67 -5.59
C GLU A 48 8.23 -13.62 -4.40
N ARG A 49 8.30 -13.08 -3.17
CA ARG A 49 8.45 -13.86 -1.94
C ARG A 49 7.12 -14.23 -1.30
N LEU A 50 6.00 -13.76 -1.85
CA LEU A 50 4.68 -14.10 -1.32
C LEU A 50 4.28 -15.50 -1.78
N GLU A 51 3.70 -16.26 -0.86
CA GLU A 51 3.17 -17.59 -1.13
C GLU A 51 1.67 -17.64 -0.83
N TYR A 52 0.93 -18.44 -1.60
CA TYR A 52 -0.49 -18.67 -1.35
C TYR A 52 -0.67 -19.35 0.01
N GLY A 53 -1.63 -18.87 0.81
CA GLY A 53 -1.87 -19.39 2.15
C GLY A 53 -0.90 -18.86 3.21
N MET A 54 0.00 -17.94 2.86
CA MET A 54 0.90 -17.29 3.83
C MET A 54 0.10 -16.52 4.90
N PRO A 55 0.51 -16.57 6.18
CA PRO A 55 -0.09 -15.77 7.24
C PRO A 55 -0.10 -14.28 6.90
N ARG A 56 -1.19 -13.58 7.23
CA ARG A 56 -1.31 -12.14 6.96
C ARG A 56 -0.15 -11.33 7.52
N ALA A 57 0.23 -11.57 8.78
CA ALA A 57 1.31 -10.83 9.43
C ALA A 57 2.63 -10.95 8.65
N GLU A 58 2.92 -12.14 8.14
CA GLU A 58 4.11 -12.43 7.33
C GLU A 58 4.03 -11.77 5.94
N ALA A 59 2.88 -11.88 5.26
CA ALA A 59 2.67 -11.23 3.96
C ALA A 59 2.84 -9.70 4.04
N LEU A 60 2.29 -9.08 5.10
CA LEU A 60 2.46 -7.64 5.33
C LEU A 60 3.92 -7.27 5.62
N ALA A 61 4.63 -8.08 6.42
CA ALA A 61 6.05 -7.85 6.70
C ALA A 61 6.91 -7.98 5.43
N ILE A 62 6.65 -8.99 4.58
CA ILE A 62 7.34 -9.18 3.30
C ILE A 62 7.14 -7.96 2.39
N LEU A 63 5.91 -7.44 2.30
CA LEU A 63 5.58 -6.26 1.51
C LEU A 63 6.05 -4.94 2.14
N GLY A 64 6.55 -4.98 3.39
CA GLY A 64 6.91 -3.81 4.18
C GLY A 64 5.71 -2.88 4.41
N LEU A 65 4.52 -3.46 4.62
CA LEU A 65 3.27 -2.78 4.92
C LEU A 65 3.06 -2.60 6.43
N ASP A 66 4.15 -2.53 7.18
CA ASP A 66 4.19 -2.39 8.62
C ASP A 66 3.29 -1.24 9.11
N ARG A 67 2.85 -1.29 10.36
CA ARG A 67 1.91 -0.31 10.97
C ARG A 67 2.27 1.17 10.77
N SER A 68 3.53 1.48 10.47
CA SER A 68 4.00 2.84 10.17
C SER A 68 3.45 3.39 8.84
N TRP A 69 3.16 2.54 7.85
CA TRP A 69 2.56 2.92 6.57
C TRP A 69 1.06 3.13 6.67
N LEU A 70 0.41 2.32 7.51
CA LEU A 70 -1.04 2.29 7.73
C LEU A 70 -1.60 3.57 8.38
N ARG A 71 -0.74 4.48 8.87
CA ARG A 71 -1.17 5.77 9.42
C ARG A 71 -1.45 6.84 8.36
N GLY A 72 -1.08 6.60 7.09
CA GLY A 72 -1.38 7.54 6.01
C GLY A 72 -1.87 6.90 4.71
N GLY A 73 -1.55 5.64 4.43
CA GLY A 73 -2.15 4.93 3.30
C GLY A 73 -3.58 4.51 3.66
N ILE A 74 -4.57 4.93 2.85
CA ILE A 74 -5.97 4.53 3.04
C ILE A 74 -6.06 3.01 2.81
N SER A 75 -5.93 2.21 3.87
CA SER A 75 -6.29 0.79 3.82
C SER A 75 -7.81 0.70 3.99
N ALA A 76 -8.53 0.55 2.88
CA ALA A 76 -9.94 0.20 2.96
C ALA A 76 -10.04 -1.31 3.18
N ILE A 77 -10.45 -1.73 4.39
CA ILE A 77 -10.91 -3.09 4.65
C ILE A 77 -12.30 -3.20 4.02
N ARG A 78 -12.44 -4.01 2.98
CA ARG A 78 -13.75 -4.37 2.43
C ARG A 78 -13.99 -5.84 2.71
N GLY A 79 -14.87 -6.12 3.67
CA GLY A 79 -15.38 -7.48 3.89
C GLY A 79 -16.16 -7.93 2.66
N MET A 80 -15.89 -9.14 2.18
CA MET A 80 -16.63 -9.76 1.08
C MET A 80 -17.01 -11.18 1.46
N THR A 81 -18.30 -11.43 1.70
CA THR A 81 -18.80 -12.79 1.88
C THR A 81 -19.17 -13.34 0.51
N PHE A 82 -18.46 -14.38 0.05
CA PHE A 82 -18.80 -15.10 -1.19
C PHE A 82 -19.24 -16.53 -0.84
N GLY A 83 -20.54 -16.74 -0.64
CA GLY A 83 -21.08 -18.05 -0.30
C GLY A 83 -20.50 -18.57 1.03
N LYS A 84 -19.74 -19.67 0.97
CA LYS A 84 -19.04 -20.26 2.14
C LYS A 84 -17.69 -19.63 2.46
N TYR A 85 -17.18 -18.74 1.60
CA TYR A 85 -15.89 -18.08 1.82
C TYR A 85 -16.08 -16.85 2.70
N HIS A 86 -15.47 -16.89 3.88
CA HIS A 86 -15.35 -15.76 4.79
C HIS A 86 -14.00 -15.11 4.53
N GLY A 87 -14.00 -14.03 3.74
CA GLY A 87 -12.77 -13.34 3.38
C GLY A 87 -12.95 -11.85 3.33
N TYR A 88 -11.83 -11.14 3.33
CA TYR A 88 -11.85 -9.69 3.16
C TYR A 88 -10.71 -9.28 2.25
N SER A 89 -10.84 -8.07 1.72
CA SER A 89 -9.79 -7.48 0.91
C SER A 89 -9.27 -6.21 1.56
N GLU A 90 -7.97 -6.00 1.39
CA GLU A 90 -7.27 -4.78 1.77
C GLU A 90 -6.69 -4.17 0.50
N SER A 91 -7.02 -2.90 0.24
CA SER A 91 -6.43 -2.14 -0.87
C SER A 91 -5.54 -1.04 -0.31
N TYR A 92 -4.32 -0.93 -0.83
CA TYR A 92 -3.34 0.07 -0.42
C TYR A 92 -2.92 0.90 -1.62
N SER A 93 -3.15 2.22 -1.58
CA SER A 93 -2.54 3.14 -2.55
C SER A 93 -1.06 3.30 -2.24
N VAL A 94 -0.18 2.98 -3.20
CA VAL A 94 1.28 3.14 -3.05
C VAL A 94 1.84 4.27 -3.92
N ARG A 95 0.96 5.00 -4.59
CA ARG A 95 1.27 6.17 -5.41
C ARG A 95 0.19 7.24 -5.21
N PRO A 96 0.48 8.52 -5.49
CA PRO A 96 -0.54 9.56 -5.46
C PRO A 96 -1.71 9.20 -6.37
N ASP A 97 -2.92 9.47 -5.90
CA ASP A 97 -4.09 9.43 -6.75
C ASP A 97 -3.98 10.50 -7.84
N ARG A 98 -4.57 10.22 -9.00
CA ARG A 98 -4.74 11.22 -10.05
C ARG A 98 -6.22 11.50 -10.24
N ILE A 99 -6.54 12.75 -10.53
CA ILE A 99 -7.89 13.11 -10.99
C ILE A 99 -8.01 12.66 -12.44
N VAL A 100 -9.00 11.82 -12.72
CA VAL A 100 -9.38 11.45 -14.09
C VAL A 100 -10.82 11.85 -14.36
N THR A 101 -11.09 12.25 -15.61
CA THR A 101 -12.44 12.46 -16.10
C THR A 101 -12.95 11.16 -16.69
N VAL A 102 -14.05 10.64 -16.17
CA VAL A 102 -14.74 9.46 -16.71
C VAL A 102 -16.14 9.81 -17.17
N ASP A 103 -16.60 9.13 -18.20
CA ASP A 103 -18.00 9.19 -18.61
C ASP A 103 -18.83 8.35 -17.62
N ALA A 104 -19.91 8.94 -17.09
CA ALA A 104 -20.81 8.33 -16.13
C ALA A 104 -22.27 8.64 -16.49
N LYS A 105 -23.20 7.99 -15.79
CA LYS A 105 -24.61 8.38 -15.78
C LYS A 105 -24.96 8.98 -14.43
N VAL A 106 -25.41 10.24 -14.42
CA VAL A 106 -25.94 10.92 -13.24
C VAL A 106 -27.40 11.22 -13.52
N ASP A 107 -28.30 10.69 -12.69
CA ASP A 107 -29.76 10.77 -12.88
C ASP A 107 -30.22 10.28 -14.28
N GLY A 108 -29.59 9.20 -14.76
CA GLY A 108 -29.88 8.60 -16.07
C GLY A 108 -29.33 9.36 -17.28
N LYS A 109 -28.72 10.54 -17.09
CA LYS A 109 -28.13 11.34 -18.17
C LYS A 109 -26.63 11.13 -18.28
N PRO A 110 -26.05 11.11 -19.50
CA PRO A 110 -24.61 11.10 -19.68
C PRO A 110 -23.97 12.35 -19.06
N ALA A 111 -22.94 12.16 -18.26
CA ALA A 111 -22.17 13.23 -17.62
C ALA A 111 -20.69 12.87 -17.60
N ARG A 112 -19.83 13.89 -17.56
CA ARG A 112 -18.40 13.74 -17.28
C ARG A 112 -18.15 14.08 -15.82
N VAL A 113 -17.62 13.13 -15.08
CA VAL A 113 -17.31 13.30 -13.65
C VAL A 113 -15.83 13.15 -13.42
N GLN A 114 -15.30 13.97 -12.51
CA GLN A 114 -13.93 13.84 -12.03
C GLN A 114 -13.91 12.87 -10.85
N ILE A 115 -13.09 11.82 -10.96
CA ILE A 115 -12.87 10.85 -9.89
C ILE A 115 -11.40 10.79 -9.53
N LEU A 116 -11.11 10.54 -8.25
CA LEU A 116 -9.78 10.16 -7.81
C LEU A 116 -9.55 8.70 -8.19
N GLN A 117 -8.55 8.46 -9.03
CA GLN A 117 -8.14 7.13 -9.44
C GLN A 117 -6.74 6.82 -8.88
N PRO A 118 -6.58 5.72 -8.13
CA PRO A 118 -5.27 5.24 -7.72
C PRO A 118 -4.37 4.98 -8.94
N THR A 119 -3.18 5.56 -8.96
CA THR A 119 -2.18 5.33 -10.05
C THR A 119 -1.29 4.13 -9.80
N GLY A 120 -1.39 3.52 -8.63
CA GLY A 120 -0.75 2.27 -8.30
C GLY A 120 -1.07 1.85 -6.88
N GLY A 121 -1.19 0.54 -6.69
CA GLY A 121 -1.60 0.01 -5.42
C GLY A 121 -1.34 -1.48 -5.28
N LEU A 122 -1.56 -1.94 -4.06
CA LEU A 122 -1.60 -3.34 -3.70
C LEU A 122 -3.05 -3.70 -3.41
N HIS A 123 -3.50 -4.84 -3.91
CA HIS A 123 -4.78 -5.44 -3.56
C HIS A 123 -4.51 -6.81 -2.96
N LEU A 124 -4.84 -7.00 -1.69
CA LEU A 124 -4.66 -8.25 -0.98
C LEU A 124 -6.03 -8.83 -0.64
N ARG A 125 -6.21 -10.15 -0.75
CA ARG A 125 -7.36 -10.88 -0.24
C ARG A 125 -6.88 -11.87 0.80
N PHE A 126 -7.63 -11.94 1.88
CA PHE A 126 -7.40 -12.90 2.95
C PHE A 126 -8.64 -13.75 3.15
N ASP A 127 -8.42 -15.03 3.36
CA ASP A 127 -9.43 -15.94 3.88
C ASP A 127 -9.28 -16.03 5.39
N ARG A 128 -10.42 -16.25 6.05
CA ARG A 128 -10.53 -16.40 7.49
C ARG A 128 -11.06 -17.78 7.84
N ASP A 129 -10.37 -18.43 8.76
CA ASP A 129 -10.75 -19.77 9.22
C ASP A 129 -11.99 -19.74 10.12
N ASP A 130 -12.17 -18.70 10.93
CA ASP A 130 -13.31 -18.55 11.85
C ASP A 130 -14.40 -17.58 11.30
N PRO A 131 -15.59 -18.10 10.92
CA PRO A 131 -16.73 -17.28 10.51
C PRO A 131 -17.22 -16.32 11.59
N ALA A 132 -17.09 -16.68 12.88
CA ALA A 132 -17.58 -15.87 13.99
C ALA A 132 -16.80 -14.56 14.10
N GLU A 133 -15.49 -14.60 13.84
CA GLU A 133 -14.61 -13.44 13.83
C GLU A 133 -14.94 -12.46 12.70
N PHE A 134 -15.57 -12.91 11.60
CA PHE A 134 -15.98 -12.05 10.48
C PHE A 134 -16.92 -10.92 10.93
N SER A 135 -17.81 -11.21 11.89
CA SER A 135 -18.78 -10.23 12.43
C SER A 135 -18.11 -9.03 13.12
N THR A 136 -16.88 -9.21 13.60
CA THR A 136 -16.16 -8.18 14.37
C THR A 136 -15.33 -7.24 13.50
N MET A 137 -15.15 -7.58 12.21
CA MET A 137 -14.22 -6.92 11.28
C MET A 137 -12.78 -6.77 11.81
N ARG A 138 -12.43 -7.45 12.91
CA ARG A 138 -11.07 -7.48 13.43
C ARG A 138 -10.24 -8.43 12.59
N THR A 139 -9.01 -8.05 12.29
CA THR A 139 -8.01 -8.95 11.69
C THR A 139 -7.57 -9.98 12.71
N SER A 140 -7.30 -11.20 12.26
CA SER A 140 -6.91 -12.34 13.08
C SER A 140 -5.53 -12.86 12.68
N ASP A 141 -4.85 -13.53 13.60
CA ASP A 141 -3.58 -14.19 13.32
C ASP A 141 -3.77 -15.46 12.46
N SER A 142 -5.00 -15.96 12.35
CA SER A 142 -5.38 -17.04 11.44
C SER A 142 -5.56 -16.59 9.99
N ASP A 143 -5.75 -15.28 9.73
CA ASP A 143 -6.01 -14.78 8.36
C ASP A 143 -4.87 -15.19 7.39
N ARG A 144 -5.24 -15.78 6.25
CA ARG A 144 -4.29 -16.30 5.24
C ARG A 144 -4.48 -15.62 3.91
N ILE A 145 -3.39 -15.25 3.23
CA ILE A 145 -3.47 -14.60 1.93
C ILE A 145 -3.95 -15.59 0.87
N THR A 146 -4.98 -15.20 0.12
CA THR A 146 -5.54 -16.00 -0.99
C THR A 146 -5.43 -15.31 -2.34
N TYR A 147 -5.17 -14.01 -2.33
CA TYR A 147 -4.88 -13.24 -3.51
C TYR A 147 -3.96 -12.08 -3.16
N ALA A 148 -3.04 -11.75 -4.06
CA ALA A 148 -2.37 -10.46 -4.05
C ALA A 148 -2.27 -9.96 -5.47
N SER A 149 -2.33 -8.64 -5.66
CA SER A 149 -1.86 -8.02 -6.90
C SER A 149 -1.18 -6.69 -6.63
N PHE A 150 -0.16 -6.42 -7.42
CA PHE A 150 0.46 -5.12 -7.53
C PHE A 150 0.12 -4.55 -8.90
N TYR A 151 -0.49 -3.38 -8.93
CA TYR A 151 -0.87 -2.71 -10.16
C TYR A 151 -0.32 -1.30 -10.23
N ARG A 152 -0.18 -0.81 -11.45
CA ARG A 152 0.29 0.52 -11.77
C ARG A 152 -0.37 1.02 -13.06
N ASP A 153 -0.87 2.25 -13.01
CA ASP A 153 -1.44 2.95 -14.17
C ASP A 153 -2.52 2.11 -14.88
N GLY A 154 -3.33 1.38 -14.09
CA GLY A 154 -4.38 0.48 -14.58
C GLY A 154 -3.92 -0.90 -15.09
N ARG A 155 -2.63 -1.25 -14.93
CA ARG A 155 -2.07 -2.55 -15.34
C ARG A 155 -1.56 -3.34 -14.15
N THR A 156 -1.93 -4.61 -14.06
CA THR A 156 -1.35 -5.55 -13.09
C THR A 156 0.08 -5.87 -13.49
N LEU A 157 1.03 -5.66 -12.59
CA LEU A 157 2.46 -5.90 -12.78
C LEU A 157 2.93 -7.19 -12.11
N ALA A 158 2.32 -7.54 -10.97
CA ALA A 158 2.55 -8.79 -10.27
C ALA A 158 1.25 -9.30 -9.65
N GLU A 159 1.10 -10.62 -9.58
CA GLU A 159 -0.13 -11.26 -9.12
C GLU A 159 0.19 -12.59 -8.43
N LEU A 160 -0.51 -12.86 -7.34
CA LEU A 160 -0.52 -14.12 -6.63
C LEU A 160 -1.96 -14.57 -6.56
N SER A 161 -2.26 -15.75 -7.07
CA SER A 161 -3.58 -16.38 -7.01
C SER A 161 -3.41 -17.89 -6.97
N ARG A 162 -4.36 -18.60 -6.36
CA ARG A 162 -4.40 -20.06 -6.30
C ARG A 162 -4.33 -20.71 -7.68
N ASP A 163 -4.95 -20.07 -8.67
CA ASP A 163 -5.16 -20.64 -10.00
C ASP A 163 -3.94 -20.50 -10.93
N ARG A 164 -2.80 -20.01 -10.41
CA ARG A 164 -1.60 -19.77 -11.22
C ARG A 164 -0.79 -21.05 -11.55
N GLY A 165 -1.34 -22.22 -11.26
CA GLY A 165 -0.76 -23.52 -11.59
C GLY A 165 -1.31 -24.12 -12.89
N SER A 166 -1.11 -23.46 -14.04
CA SER A 166 -1.08 -24.07 -15.39
C SER A 166 -1.09 -23.00 -16.48
N HIS A 167 0.07 -22.48 -16.86
CA HIS A 167 0.29 -21.89 -18.18
C HIS A 167 1.70 -22.24 -18.66
#